data_AF-A0A931E4M2-F1
#
_entry.id   AF-A0A931E4M2-F1
#
_cell.length_a   1.000
_cell.length_b   1.000
_cell.length_c   1.000
_cell.angle_alpha   90.00
_cell.angle_beta   90.00
_cell.angle_gamma   90.00
#
_symmetry.space_group_name_H-M   'P 1'
#
loop_
_entity.id
_entity.type
_entity.pdbx_description
1 polymer ?
#
loop_
_entity_poly.entity_id
_entity_poly.type
_entity_poly.pdbx_seq_one_letter_code
_entity_poly.pdbx_strand_id
1 'polypeptide(L)'
;MKILITSILTLTVFFSVCGQTKEIVEANIYNIKSVPSYYLKGFVYNAKVKRQDLIKDSSYLHITRLDTNALRYLIPFLGDTTLTEINNECLQTKFKIADLAFFLINDIEPVPYALVTDGQYCTWGECGDLPDGFLYFINAQRLRFKNDYVNYFYGDKRNQWVKELYRKPTKKKKKRV
;
A
#
# COMPACT_ATOMS: atom_id res chain seq x y z
N MET A 1 20.01 -19.73 -48.36
CA MET A 1 20.44 -18.72 -47.37
C MET A 1 19.23 -18.34 -46.51
N LYS A 2 19.20 -18.74 -45.24
CA LYS A 2 18.21 -18.28 -44.26
C LYS A 2 18.84 -17.11 -43.49
N ILE A 3 18.32 -15.91 -43.64
CA ILE A 3 18.74 -14.76 -42.84
C ILE A 3 17.60 -14.39 -41.90
N LEU A 4 17.95 -14.40 -40.62
CA LEU A 4 17.21 -13.96 -39.43
C LEU A 4 16.38 -12.69 -39.68
N ILE A 5 15.06 -12.78 -39.49
CA ILE A 5 14.19 -11.61 -39.24
C ILE A 5 13.22 -11.96 -38.12
N THR A 6 13.70 -12.07 -36.87
CA THR A 6 12.83 -12.22 -35.69
C THR A 6 13.52 -11.74 -34.42
N SER A 7 13.95 -10.47 -34.35
CA SER A 7 14.50 -9.94 -33.08
C SER A 7 14.41 -8.41 -32.90
N ILE A 8 13.39 -7.75 -33.46
CA ILE A 8 13.18 -6.31 -33.23
C ILE A 8 11.76 -6.01 -32.67
N LEU A 9 10.81 -6.96 -32.73
CA LEU A 9 9.42 -6.71 -32.35
C LEU A 9 9.09 -6.96 -30.86
N THR A 10 10.06 -7.34 -30.03
CA THR A 10 9.84 -7.61 -28.59
C THR A 10 10.26 -6.47 -27.67
N LEU A 11 10.94 -5.44 -28.18
CA LEU A 11 11.46 -4.34 -27.35
C LEU A 11 10.49 -3.16 -27.20
N THR A 12 9.46 -3.06 -28.03
CA THR A 12 8.47 -1.96 -27.98
C THR A 12 7.33 -2.18 -26.98
N VAL A 13 7.11 -3.41 -26.50
CA VAL A 13 5.99 -3.72 -25.59
C VAL A 13 6.31 -3.39 -24.12
N PHE A 14 7.58 -3.40 -23.72
CA PHE A 14 7.97 -3.13 -22.33
C PHE A 14 7.90 -1.66 -21.93
N PHE A 15 8.06 -0.73 -22.88
CA PHE A 15 7.97 0.71 -22.58
C PHE A 15 6.53 1.21 -22.41
N SER A 16 5.53 0.51 -22.97
CA SER A 16 4.12 0.94 -22.89
C SER A 16 3.48 0.65 -21.52
N VAL A 17 3.79 -0.49 -20.90
CA VAL A 17 3.18 -0.91 -19.62
C VAL A 17 3.64 -0.01 -18.46
N CYS A 18 4.89 0.46 -18.53
CA CYS A 18 5.52 1.28 -17.52
C CYS A 18 4.89 2.69 -17.45
N GLY A 19 4.66 3.31 -18.62
CA GLY A 19 3.98 4.62 -18.74
C GLY A 19 2.52 4.57 -18.30
N GLN A 20 1.78 3.53 -18.74
CA GLN A 20 0.37 3.36 -18.39
C GLN A 20 0.15 3.21 -16.88
N THR A 21 1.03 2.48 -16.18
CA THR A 21 0.90 2.30 -14.71
C THR A 21 1.00 3.63 -13.97
N LYS A 22 1.95 4.49 -14.37
CA LYS A 22 2.12 5.82 -13.78
C LYS A 22 0.87 6.67 -14.00
N GLU A 23 0.43 6.76 -15.25
CA GLU A 23 -0.74 7.55 -15.65
C GLU A 23 -2.00 7.10 -14.91
N ILE A 24 -2.22 5.79 -14.77
CA ILE A 24 -3.35 5.26 -14.00
C ILE A 24 -3.26 5.67 -12.54
N VAL A 25 -2.09 5.55 -11.89
CA VAL A 25 -1.93 5.95 -10.49
C VAL A 25 -2.22 7.44 -10.30
N GLU A 26 -1.57 8.29 -11.11
CA GLU A 26 -1.71 9.75 -11.02
C GLU A 26 -3.14 10.21 -11.34
N ALA A 27 -3.79 9.60 -12.33
CA ALA A 27 -5.17 9.93 -12.68
C ALA A 27 -6.19 9.46 -11.63
N ASN A 28 -5.94 8.35 -10.92
CA ASN A 28 -6.93 7.77 -10.01
C ASN A 28 -6.79 8.28 -8.57
N ILE A 29 -5.58 8.58 -8.08
CA ILE A 29 -5.39 8.88 -6.64
C ILE A 29 -6.17 10.12 -6.17
N TYR A 30 -6.25 11.15 -7.00
CA TYR A 30 -7.03 12.36 -6.71
C TYR A 30 -8.55 12.17 -6.90
N ASN A 31 -8.96 11.07 -7.54
CA ASN A 31 -10.36 10.75 -7.84
C ASN A 31 -10.96 9.70 -6.89
N ILE A 32 -10.25 9.34 -5.83
CA ILE A 32 -10.77 8.47 -4.77
C ILE A 32 -11.77 9.27 -3.93
N LYS A 33 -12.98 8.71 -3.78
CA LYS A 33 -14.11 9.33 -3.07
C LYS A 33 -14.47 8.62 -1.78
N SER A 34 -13.98 7.39 -1.60
CA SER A 34 -14.15 6.65 -0.34
C SER A 34 -12.97 5.71 -0.10
N VAL A 35 -12.65 5.50 1.17
CA VAL A 35 -11.63 4.52 1.61
C VAL A 35 -12.31 3.25 2.10
N PRO A 36 -11.61 2.10 2.07
CA PRO A 36 -12.16 0.87 2.61
C PRO A 36 -12.56 1.01 4.08
N SER A 37 -13.71 0.44 4.45
CA SER A 37 -14.32 0.66 5.77
C SER A 37 -13.45 0.21 6.95
N TYR A 38 -12.48 -0.67 6.73
CA TYR A 38 -11.54 -1.13 7.76
C TYR A 38 -10.46 -0.11 8.14
N TYR A 39 -10.36 1.00 7.41
CA TYR A 39 -9.58 2.17 7.83
C TYR A 39 -10.42 3.18 8.61
N LEU A 40 -11.76 3.01 8.68
CA LEU A 40 -12.67 3.91 9.36
C LEU A 40 -12.99 3.45 10.79
N LYS A 41 -13.50 4.37 11.61
CA LYS A 41 -13.94 4.11 12.98
C LYS A 41 -14.98 2.98 13.04
N GLY A 42 -14.85 2.09 14.03
CA GLY A 42 -15.90 1.11 14.36
C GLY A 42 -15.91 -0.15 13.51
N PHE A 43 -14.88 -0.40 12.69
CA PHE A 43 -14.81 -1.64 11.94
C PHE A 43 -14.47 -2.83 12.84
N VAL A 44 -15.44 -3.74 12.98
CA VAL A 44 -15.23 -5.06 13.57
C VAL A 44 -14.92 -6.03 12.45
N TYR A 45 -13.68 -6.52 12.40
CA TYR A 45 -13.25 -7.45 11.36
C TYR A 45 -14.05 -8.76 11.41
N ASN A 46 -14.82 -9.02 10.35
CA ASN A 46 -15.46 -10.31 10.13
C ASN A 46 -14.58 -11.16 9.22
N ALA A 47 -13.99 -12.22 9.77
CA ALA A 47 -13.09 -13.13 9.04
C ALA A 47 -13.74 -13.83 7.82
N LYS A 48 -15.07 -13.77 7.67
CA LYS A 48 -15.80 -14.31 6.50
C LYS A 48 -15.83 -13.34 5.32
N VAL A 49 -15.55 -12.06 5.53
CA VAL A 49 -15.56 -11.03 4.47
C VAL A 49 -14.16 -10.87 3.92
N LYS A 50 -13.98 -10.98 2.61
CA LYS A 50 -12.68 -10.73 1.99
C LYS A 50 -12.42 -9.22 2.01
N ARG A 51 -11.18 -8.82 2.27
CA ARG A 51 -10.79 -7.40 2.32
C ARG A 51 -11.14 -6.66 1.03
N GLN A 52 -10.99 -7.33 -0.11
CA GLN A 52 -11.31 -6.78 -1.42
C GLN A 52 -12.79 -6.41 -1.57
N ASP A 53 -13.70 -7.14 -0.92
CA ASP A 53 -15.14 -6.87 -0.97
C ASP A 53 -15.52 -5.59 -0.21
N LEU A 54 -14.62 -5.08 0.63
CA LEU A 54 -14.78 -3.84 1.39
C LEU A 54 -14.28 -2.61 0.62
N ILE A 55 -13.61 -2.81 -0.52
CA ILE A 55 -13.14 -1.74 -1.40
C ILE A 55 -14.22 -1.46 -2.45
N LYS A 56 -14.93 -0.34 -2.30
CA LYS A 56 -16.05 0.02 -3.19
C LYS A 56 -15.71 1.09 -4.22
N ASP A 57 -14.68 1.88 -3.95
CA ASP A 57 -14.27 2.99 -4.81
C ASP A 57 -13.56 2.47 -6.07
N SER A 58 -14.05 2.88 -7.25
CA SER A 58 -13.51 2.41 -8.53
C SER A 58 -12.08 2.88 -8.76
N SER A 59 -11.74 4.11 -8.34
CA SER A 59 -10.41 4.69 -8.51
C SER A 59 -9.41 3.95 -7.62
N TYR A 60 -9.81 3.66 -6.38
CA TYR A 60 -9.03 2.84 -5.45
C TYR A 60 -8.82 1.41 -6.00
N LEU A 61 -9.88 0.80 -6.56
CA LEU A 61 -9.81 -0.52 -7.19
C LEU A 61 -8.88 -0.54 -8.41
N HIS A 62 -8.91 0.48 -9.25
CA HIS A 62 -8.00 0.57 -10.40
C HIS A 62 -6.55 0.56 -9.97
N ILE A 63 -6.19 1.33 -8.93
CA ILE A 63 -4.82 1.36 -8.44
C ILE A 63 -4.42 0.02 -7.82
N THR A 64 -5.24 -0.53 -6.93
CA THR A 64 -4.93 -1.80 -6.25
C THR A 64 -4.81 -2.99 -7.21
N ARG A 65 -5.54 -2.98 -8.33
CA ARG A 65 -5.43 -4.01 -9.40
C ARG A 65 -4.11 -3.98 -10.17
N LEU A 66 -3.38 -2.86 -10.14
CA LEU A 66 -2.02 -2.80 -10.70
C LEU A 66 -1.01 -3.59 -9.84
N ASP A 67 -1.41 -3.97 -8.62
CA ASP A 67 -0.60 -4.74 -7.67
C ASP A 67 0.75 -4.03 -7.42
N THR A 68 1.81 -4.79 -7.16
CA THR A 68 3.16 -4.29 -6.87
C THR A 68 3.72 -3.31 -7.91
N ASN A 69 3.19 -3.26 -9.14
CA ASN A 69 3.61 -2.30 -10.15
C ASN A 69 3.26 -0.85 -9.79
N ALA A 70 2.20 -0.62 -9.00
CA ALA A 70 1.81 0.72 -8.57
C ALA A 70 2.70 1.30 -7.46
N LEU A 71 3.37 0.45 -6.67
CA LEU A 71 4.04 0.88 -5.42
C LEU A 71 5.03 2.03 -5.63
N ARG A 72 5.89 1.94 -6.65
CA ARG A 72 6.89 2.98 -6.94
C ARG A 72 6.27 4.32 -7.32
N TYR A 73 5.06 4.32 -7.86
CA TYR A 73 4.32 5.51 -8.26
C TYR A 73 3.44 6.07 -7.14
N LEU A 74 3.14 5.27 -6.12
CA LEU A 74 2.46 5.73 -4.91
C LEU A 74 3.41 6.40 -3.92
N ILE A 75 4.69 6.00 -3.88
CA ILE A 75 5.72 6.55 -2.96
C ILE A 75 5.82 8.08 -2.99
N PRO A 76 5.83 8.77 -4.16
CA PRO A 76 5.90 10.23 -4.20
C PRO A 76 4.79 10.91 -3.39
N PHE A 77 3.58 10.33 -3.41
CA PHE A 77 2.38 10.86 -2.74
C PHE A 77 2.40 10.69 -1.22
N LEU A 78 3.28 9.87 -0.64
CA LEU A 78 3.42 9.73 0.83
C LEU A 78 3.79 11.05 1.54
N GLY A 79 4.23 12.07 0.79
CA GLY A 79 4.47 13.42 1.32
C GLY A 79 3.38 14.45 0.99
N ASP A 80 2.37 14.08 0.20
CA ASP A 80 1.35 15.02 -0.28
C ASP A 80 0.33 15.33 0.84
N THR A 81 0.32 16.59 1.27
CA THR A 81 -0.55 17.08 2.35
C THR A 81 -1.86 17.65 1.86
N THR A 82 -2.14 17.61 0.55
CA THR A 82 -3.40 18.08 -0.03
C THR A 82 -4.57 17.32 0.59
N LEU A 83 -5.57 18.07 1.08
CA LEU A 83 -6.78 17.50 1.65
C LEU A 83 -7.70 16.95 0.55
N THR A 84 -8.34 15.83 0.84
CA THR A 84 -9.35 15.18 0.00
C THR A 84 -10.75 15.63 0.43
N GLU A 85 -11.80 15.15 -0.25
CA GLU A 85 -13.19 15.33 0.20
C GLU A 85 -13.66 14.23 1.19
N ILE A 86 -12.78 13.29 1.55
CA ILE A 86 -13.12 12.15 2.41
C ILE A 86 -12.91 12.55 3.87
N ASN A 87 -13.97 12.44 4.67
CA ASN A 87 -13.91 12.76 6.10
C ASN A 87 -13.11 11.69 6.86
N ASN A 88 -12.23 12.18 7.72
CA ASN A 88 -11.54 11.44 8.76
C ASN A 88 -12.17 11.81 10.10
N GLU A 89 -13.15 11.01 10.51
CA GLU A 89 -13.90 11.25 11.75
C GLU A 89 -13.04 11.10 13.01
N CYS A 90 -11.96 10.32 12.93
CA CYS A 90 -11.05 10.10 14.06
C CYS A 90 -10.28 11.36 14.44
N LEU A 91 -9.79 12.08 13.42
CA LEU A 91 -9.00 13.30 13.59
C LEU A 91 -9.83 14.58 13.39
N GLN A 92 -11.16 14.46 13.23
CA GLN A 92 -12.07 15.57 12.96
C GLN A 92 -11.62 16.46 11.79
N THR A 93 -11.13 15.83 10.72
CA THR A 93 -10.57 16.52 9.55
C THR A 93 -10.86 15.74 8.26
N LYS A 94 -10.21 16.10 7.16
CA LYS A 94 -10.24 15.35 5.90
C LYS A 94 -8.96 14.51 5.75
N PHE A 95 -9.07 13.35 5.12
CA PHE A 95 -7.87 12.60 4.72
C PHE A 95 -7.03 13.42 3.76
N LYS A 96 -5.72 13.27 3.84
CA LYS A 96 -4.75 13.83 2.90
C LYS A 96 -4.45 12.82 1.80
N ILE A 97 -3.95 13.26 0.66
CA ILE A 97 -3.53 12.37 -0.44
C ILE A 97 -2.47 11.36 0.03
N ALA A 98 -1.56 11.75 0.91
CA ALA A 98 -0.61 10.80 1.50
C ALA A 98 -1.27 9.69 2.32
N ASP A 99 -2.40 9.96 2.98
CA ASP A 99 -3.11 8.95 3.77
C ASP A 99 -3.69 7.90 2.80
N LEU A 100 -4.26 8.34 1.68
CA LEU A 100 -4.73 7.46 0.61
C LEU A 100 -3.58 6.66 -0.01
N ALA A 101 -2.45 7.29 -0.30
CA ALA A 101 -1.27 6.62 -0.83
C ALA A 101 -0.77 5.52 0.12
N PHE A 102 -0.77 5.81 1.42
CA PHE A 102 -0.41 4.84 2.44
C PHE A 102 -1.40 3.66 2.49
N PHE A 103 -2.71 3.91 2.48
CA PHE A 103 -3.73 2.84 2.47
C PHE A 103 -3.59 1.93 1.24
N LEU A 104 -3.41 2.52 0.06
CA LEU A 104 -3.19 1.79 -1.18
C LEU A 104 -1.93 0.93 -1.11
N ILE A 105 -0.82 1.49 -0.63
CA ILE A 105 0.44 0.75 -0.43
C ILE A 105 0.22 -0.44 0.50
N ASN A 106 -0.41 -0.23 1.67
CA ASN A 106 -0.62 -1.26 2.67
C ASN A 106 -1.61 -2.36 2.24
N ASP A 107 -2.55 -2.03 1.34
CA ASP A 107 -3.46 -3.00 0.74
C ASP A 107 -2.82 -3.82 -0.39
N ILE A 108 -1.85 -3.24 -1.11
CA ILE A 108 -1.08 -3.93 -2.17
C ILE A 108 -0.01 -4.84 -1.53
N GLU A 109 0.84 -4.27 -0.67
CA GLU A 109 1.90 -4.96 0.04
C GLU A 109 1.86 -4.52 1.51
N PRO A 110 1.41 -5.39 2.44
CA PRO A 110 1.32 -5.05 3.85
C PRO A 110 2.64 -4.49 4.38
N VAL A 111 2.59 -3.27 4.92
CA VAL A 111 3.80 -2.56 5.35
C VAL A 111 4.31 -3.15 6.66
N PRO A 112 5.57 -3.62 6.75
CA PRO A 112 6.13 -4.11 8.00
C PRO A 112 6.61 -2.93 8.86
N TYR A 113 5.70 -2.26 9.57
CA TYR A 113 5.97 -0.97 10.24
C TYR A 113 7.21 -0.94 11.11
N ALA A 114 7.43 -1.96 11.94
CA ALA A 114 8.61 -2.05 12.78
C ALA A 114 9.90 -2.19 11.96
N LEU A 115 9.85 -2.87 10.82
CA LEU A 115 11.00 -3.01 9.91
C LEU A 115 11.28 -1.72 9.12
N VAL A 116 10.22 -0.97 8.78
CA VAL A 116 10.31 0.29 8.04
C VAL A 116 10.79 1.42 8.93
N THR A 117 10.19 1.58 10.10
CA THR A 117 10.35 2.78 10.95
C THR A 117 11.33 2.57 12.11
N ASP A 118 11.80 1.34 12.33
CA ASP A 118 12.52 0.88 13.52
C ASP A 118 11.77 1.20 14.85
N GLY A 119 10.47 1.48 14.77
CA GLY A 119 9.60 1.82 15.90
C GLY A 119 8.65 0.68 16.29
N GLN A 120 8.17 0.71 17.54
CA GLN A 120 7.19 -0.26 18.07
C GLN A 120 5.74 0.22 17.88
N TYR A 121 5.41 0.72 16.70
CA TYR A 121 4.07 1.25 16.43
C TYR A 121 3.08 0.12 16.17
N CYS A 122 1.95 0.14 16.90
CA CYS A 122 0.83 -0.75 16.67
C CYS A 122 -0.08 -0.20 15.56
N THR A 123 -0.55 -1.08 14.70
CA THR A 123 -1.28 -0.75 13.45
C THR A 123 -2.78 -0.54 13.61
N TRP A 124 -3.30 -0.63 14.83
CA TRP A 124 -4.73 -0.74 15.04
C TRP A 124 -5.39 0.61 15.19
N GLY A 125 -5.87 1.10 14.04
CA GLY A 125 -6.94 2.09 13.93
C GLY A 125 -6.47 3.53 14.08
N GLU A 126 -7.04 4.38 13.24
CA GLU A 126 -6.98 5.83 13.42
C GLU A 126 -7.76 6.29 14.67
N CYS A 127 -8.66 5.44 15.16
CA CYS A 127 -9.56 5.64 16.30
C CYS A 127 -9.28 4.68 17.48
N GLY A 128 -8.07 4.14 17.63
CA GLY A 128 -7.75 3.23 18.75
C GLY A 128 -7.72 3.93 20.12
N ASP A 129 -7.92 3.16 21.20
CA ASP A 129 -7.79 3.61 22.59
C ASP A 129 -6.33 3.96 23.00
N LEU A 130 -5.36 3.67 22.13
CA LEU A 130 -3.96 3.99 22.33
C LEU A 130 -3.65 5.35 21.70
N PRO A 131 -2.99 6.27 22.42
CA PRO A 131 -2.71 7.64 21.96
C PRO A 131 -1.86 7.71 20.68
N ASP A 132 -1.13 6.64 20.33
CA ASP A 132 -0.13 6.61 19.27
C ASP A 132 -0.41 5.53 18.20
N GLY A 133 -1.59 5.57 17.58
CA GLY A 133 -1.88 4.74 16.41
C GLY A 133 -0.93 5.03 15.24
N PHE A 134 -0.69 4.06 14.36
CA PHE A 134 0.28 4.23 13.27
C PHE A 134 -0.01 5.44 12.34
N LEU A 135 -1.28 5.78 12.11
CA LEU A 135 -1.66 6.97 11.34
C LEU A 135 -1.33 8.28 12.06
N TYR A 136 -1.32 8.29 13.40
CA TYR A 136 -0.81 9.42 14.16
C TYR A 136 0.68 9.61 13.90
N PHE A 137 1.49 8.54 13.93
CA PHE A 137 2.90 8.60 13.57
C PHE A 137 3.10 9.10 12.12
N ILE A 138 2.38 8.55 11.13
CA ILE A 138 2.47 9.05 9.75
C ILE A 138 2.10 10.53 9.66
N ASN A 139 1.09 10.99 10.41
CA ASN A 139 0.71 12.39 10.38
C ASN A 139 1.78 13.30 11.02
N ALA A 140 2.39 12.87 12.13
CA ALA A 140 3.41 13.65 12.84
C ALA A 140 4.79 13.61 12.17
N GLN A 141 5.15 12.48 11.56
CA GLN A 141 6.49 12.18 11.06
C GLN A 141 6.49 11.80 9.58
N ARG A 142 5.58 12.39 8.80
CA ARG A 142 5.31 12.00 7.41
C ARG A 142 6.53 11.94 6.51
N LEU A 143 7.35 12.99 6.54
CA LEU A 143 8.55 13.08 5.71
C LEU A 143 9.57 12.02 6.12
N ARG A 144 9.72 11.78 7.42
CA ARG A 144 10.53 10.68 7.93
C ARG A 144 10.00 9.35 7.45
N PHE A 145 8.70 9.06 7.63
CA PHE A 145 8.09 7.81 7.16
C PHE A 145 8.28 7.61 5.66
N LYS A 146 8.10 8.65 4.84
CA LYS A 146 8.36 8.57 3.39
C LYS A 146 9.79 8.13 3.10
N ASN A 147 10.78 8.74 3.75
CA ASN A 147 12.20 8.40 3.55
C ASN A 147 12.52 6.99 4.04
N ASP A 148 12.01 6.62 5.22
CA ASP A 148 12.14 5.29 5.80
C ASP A 148 11.53 4.22 4.87
N TYR A 149 10.35 4.49 4.31
CA TYR A 149 9.68 3.62 3.35
C TYR A 149 10.42 3.52 2.01
N VAL A 150 10.99 4.63 1.50
CA VAL A 150 11.86 4.62 0.31
C VAL A 150 13.07 3.71 0.53
N ASN A 151 13.74 3.84 1.69
CA ASN A 151 14.89 3.02 2.05
C ASN A 151 14.52 1.54 2.18
N TYR A 152 13.37 1.25 2.79
CA TYR A 152 12.82 -0.11 2.82
C TYR A 152 12.52 -0.64 1.41
N PHE A 153 11.83 0.13 0.58
CA PHE A 153 11.31 -0.31 -0.72
C PHE A 153 12.41 -0.64 -1.72
N TYR A 154 13.47 0.16 -1.75
CA TYR A 154 14.64 -0.06 -2.61
C TYR A 154 15.76 -0.87 -1.94
N GLY A 155 15.60 -1.22 -0.65
CA GLY A 155 16.61 -1.94 0.12
C GLY A 155 16.37 -3.45 0.22
N ASP A 156 17.37 -4.15 0.76
CA ASP A 156 17.34 -5.60 0.92
C ASP A 156 16.28 -6.10 1.92
N LYS A 157 15.89 -5.24 2.87
CA LYS A 157 14.87 -5.54 3.88
C LYS A 157 13.52 -5.93 3.24
N ARG A 158 13.10 -5.28 2.15
CA ARG A 158 11.86 -5.63 1.43
C ARG A 158 11.92 -7.03 0.84
N ASN A 159 13.05 -7.41 0.24
CA ASN A 159 13.21 -8.75 -0.33
C ASN A 159 13.05 -9.85 0.71
N GLN A 160 13.51 -9.62 1.95
CA GLN A 160 13.32 -10.55 3.06
C GLN A 160 11.87 -10.60 3.51
N TRP A 161 11.22 -9.44 3.66
CA TRP A 161 9.81 -9.35 4.05
C TRP A 161 8.88 -10.04 3.06
N VAL A 162 9.04 -9.77 1.77
CA VAL A 162 8.26 -10.39 0.70
C VAL A 162 8.40 -11.92 0.74
N LYS A 163 9.62 -12.44 0.97
CA LYS A 163 9.82 -13.89 1.14
C LYS A 163 9.06 -14.45 2.33
N GLU A 164 9.04 -13.76 3.47
CA GLU A 164 8.31 -14.20 4.67
C GLU A 164 6.79 -14.13 4.48
N LEU A 165 6.25 -13.08 3.83
CA LEU A 165 4.83 -12.95 3.53
C LEU A 165 4.27 -14.13 2.73
N TYR A 166 5.04 -14.62 1.76
CA TYR A 166 4.65 -15.75 0.90
C TYR A 166 5.20 -17.10 1.39
N ARG A 167 5.85 -17.15 2.55
CA ARG A 167 6.38 -18.40 3.12
C ARG A 167 5.23 -19.30 3.54
N LYS A 168 5.07 -20.45 2.88
CA LYS A 168 4.09 -21.46 3.30
C LYS A 168 4.38 -21.92 4.73
N PRO A 169 3.38 -21.99 5.62
CA PRO A 169 3.60 -22.50 6.97
C PRO A 169 4.11 -23.94 6.89
N THR A 170 5.31 -24.17 7.41
CA THR A 170 5.85 -25.53 7.56
C THR A 170 4.95 -26.29 8.53
N LYS A 171 4.36 -27.41 8.09
CA LYS A 171 3.59 -28.30 8.97
C LYS A 171 4.48 -28.67 10.16
N LYS A 172 4.20 -28.13 11.36
CA LYS A 172 4.87 -28.57 12.59
C LYS A 172 4.60 -30.07 12.71
N LYS A 173 5.65 -30.90 12.59
CA LYS A 173 5.57 -32.31 12.98
C LYS A 173 5.15 -32.32 14.45
N LYS A 174 3.93 -32.79 14.75
CA LYS A 174 3.52 -33.10 16.12
C LYS A 174 4.59 -34.04 16.67
N LYS A 175 5.41 -33.57 17.62
CA LYS A 175 6.18 -34.47 18.47
C LYS A 175 5.12 -35.29 19.21
N ARG A 176 5.06 -36.59 18.93
CA ARG A 176 4.35 -37.54 19.80
C ARG A 176 5.12 -37.51 21.12
N VAL A 177 4.46 -37.05 22.17
CA VAL A 177 4.86 -37.30 23.56
C VAL A 177 4.39 -38.70 23.91
#